data_AF-A0A432M973-F1
#
_entry.id   AF-A0A432M973-F1
#
_cell.length_a   1.000
_cell.length_b   1.000
_cell.length_c   1.000
_cell.angle_alpha   90.00
_cell.angle_beta   90.00
_cell.angle_gamma   90.00
#
_symmetry.space_group_name_H-M   'P 1'
#
loop_
_entity.id
_entity.type
_entity.pdbx_description
1 polymer ?
#
loop_
_entity_poly.entity_id
_entity_poly.type
_entity_poly.pdbx_seq_one_letter_code
_entity_poly.pdbx_strand_id
1 'polypeptide(L)'
;MRDEKDPGTIEMSLKRKPGRPAVGKFAMSDAERAAKYRASRRRSAVVARGKSEYRDLSDAALVDALRLAMTEGRRQAVLSIADVVRERYSNS
;
A
#
# COMPACT_ATOMS: atom_id res chain seq x y z
N MET A 1 58.89 -7.62 -20.95
CA MET A 1 58.37 -9.00 -20.89
C MET A 1 57.02 -8.91 -20.20
N ARG A 2 55.92 -9.11 -20.94
CA ARG A 2 54.55 -9.06 -20.41
C ARG A 2 54.26 -10.46 -19.87
N ASP A 3 53.77 -10.54 -18.63
CA ASP A 3 53.52 -11.81 -17.94
C ASP A 3 52.49 -12.64 -18.75
N GLU A 4 52.85 -13.87 -19.13
CA GLU A 4 52.02 -14.78 -19.95
C GLU A 4 50.79 -15.32 -19.20
N LYS A 5 50.61 -14.92 -17.92
CA LYS A 5 49.55 -15.37 -17.02
C LYS A 5 48.59 -14.26 -16.57
N ASP A 6 48.39 -13.22 -17.37
CA ASP A 6 47.27 -12.31 -17.13
C ASP A 6 46.11 -12.72 -18.05
N PRO A 7 45.19 -13.61 -17.60
CA PRO A 7 43.98 -13.92 -18.35
C PRO A 7 43.14 -12.65 -18.36
N GLY A 8 43.34 -11.84 -19.40
CA GLY A 8 42.67 -10.56 -19.59
C GLY A 8 41.21 -10.68 -19.21
N THR A 9 40.78 -9.77 -18.34
CA THR A 9 39.43 -9.66 -17.79
C THR A 9 38.41 -10.24 -18.76
N ILE A 10 37.96 -11.46 -18.46
CA ILE A 10 36.89 -12.09 -19.23
C ILE A 10 35.68 -11.20 -18.99
N GLU A 11 35.33 -10.36 -19.96
CA GLU A 11 34.08 -9.63 -19.95
C GLU A 11 32.96 -10.67 -19.96
N MET A 12 32.51 -11.05 -18.76
CA MET A 12 31.34 -11.89 -18.62
C MET A 12 30.18 -11.12 -19.21
N SER A 13 29.65 -11.62 -20.33
CA SER A 13 28.42 -11.12 -20.93
C SER A 13 27.26 -11.45 -20.00
N LEU A 14 27.09 -10.65 -18.95
CA LEU A 14 25.97 -10.76 -18.01
C LEU A 14 24.68 -10.62 -18.82
N LYS A 15 23.85 -11.67 -18.83
CA LYS A 15 22.47 -11.58 -19.34
C LYS A 15 21.81 -10.41 -18.64
N ARG A 16 21.46 -9.37 -19.39
CA ARG A 16 20.70 -8.23 -18.88
C ARG A 16 19.47 -8.77 -18.16
N LYS A 17 19.32 -8.48 -16.87
CA LYS A 17 18.08 -8.79 -16.15
C LYS A 17 16.94 -8.16 -16.95
N PRO A 18 15.90 -8.91 -17.35
CA PRO A 18 14.74 -8.30 -17.96
C PRO A 18 14.24 -7.22 -16.99
N GLY A 19 14.06 -6.01 -17.50
CA GLY A 19 13.54 -4.90 -16.70
C GLY A 19 12.22 -5.27 -16.05
N ARG A 20 11.83 -4.57 -14.98
CA ARG A 20 10.50 -4.76 -14.39
C ARG A 20 9.45 -4.57 -15.49
N PRO A 21 8.54 -5.53 -15.69
CA PRO A 21 7.46 -5.36 -16.67
C PRO A 21 6.67 -4.10 -16.34
N ALA A 22 6.24 -3.39 -17.38
CA ALA A 22 5.46 -2.17 -17.21
C ALA A 22 4.19 -2.46 -16.41
N VAL A 23 3.96 -1.68 -15.34
CA VAL A 23 2.74 -1.79 -14.53
C VAL A 23 1.66 -0.96 -15.22
N GLY A 24 0.88 -1.61 -16.08
CA GLY A 24 -0.21 -0.99 -16.85
C GLY A 24 0.16 -0.68 -18.30
N LYS A 25 -0.85 -0.36 -19.11
CA LYS A 25 -0.70 -0.09 -20.56
C LYS A 25 -0.12 1.30 -20.87
N PHE A 26 -0.31 2.27 -19.98
CA PHE A 26 0.11 3.67 -20.14
C PHE A 26 0.53 4.27 -18.80
N ALA A 27 1.43 5.24 -18.83
CA ALA A 27 1.79 6.01 -17.65
C ALA A 27 0.58 6.85 -17.19
N MET A 28 0.14 6.67 -15.95
CA MET A 28 -0.89 7.52 -15.36
C MET A 28 -0.31 8.89 -15.02
N SER A 29 -1.03 9.94 -15.42
CA SER A 29 -0.79 11.29 -14.91
C SER A 29 -1.00 11.37 -13.40
N ASP A 30 -0.42 12.38 -12.76
CA ASP A 30 -0.58 12.59 -11.32
C ASP A 30 -2.04 12.86 -10.93
N ALA A 31 -2.80 13.55 -11.81
CA ALA A 31 -4.22 13.79 -11.62
C ALA A 31 -5.03 12.48 -11.62
N GLU A 32 -4.78 11.59 -12.58
CA GLU A 32 -5.43 10.27 -12.63
C GLU A 32 -5.07 9.40 -11.42
N ARG A 33 -3.80 9.47 -10.99
CA ARG A 33 -3.34 8.76 -9.80
C ARG A 33 -4.06 9.24 -8.55
N ALA A 34 -4.18 10.56 -8.37
CA ALA A 34 -4.92 11.16 -7.27
C ALA A 34 -6.41 10.81 -7.32
N ALA A 35 -7.03 10.83 -8.50
CA ALA A 35 -8.44 10.46 -8.68
C ALA A 35 -8.68 8.99 -8.33
N LYS A 36 -7.84 8.07 -8.81
CA LYS A 36 -7.90 6.63 -8.46
C LYS A 36 -7.69 6.41 -6.97
N TYR A 37 -6.72 7.10 -6.36
CA TYR A 37 -6.49 7.02 -4.93
C TYR A 37 -7.74 7.43 -4.14
N ARG A 38 -8.34 8.60 -4.45
CA ARG A 38 -9.58 9.06 -3.80
C ARG A 38 -10.74 8.09 -4.02
N ALA A 39 -10.90 7.55 -5.23
CA ALA A 39 -11.95 6.59 -5.55
C ALA A 39 -11.76 5.24 -4.83
N SER A 40 -10.52 4.76 -4.70
CA SER A 40 -10.21 3.57 -3.88
C SER A 40 -10.50 3.84 -2.41
N ARG A 41 -10.13 5.03 -1.92
CA ARG A 41 -10.33 5.45 -0.53
C ARG A 41 -11.82 5.47 -0.14
N ARG A 42 -12.68 6.05 -1.01
CA ARG A 42 -14.13 6.02 -0.83
C ARG A 42 -14.69 4.59 -0.76
N ARG A 43 -14.20 3.69 -1.63
CA ARG A 43 -14.63 2.28 -1.64
C ARG A 43 -14.20 1.54 -0.37
N SER A 44 -12.97 1.74 0.10
CA SER A 44 -12.48 1.15 1.35
C SER A 44 -13.31 1.58 2.57
N ALA A 45 -13.70 2.86 2.64
CA ALA A 45 -14.56 3.37 3.71
C ALA A 45 -15.98 2.75 3.69
N VAL A 46 -16.54 2.49 2.51
CA VAL A 46 -17.85 1.83 2.37
C VAL A 46 -17.78 0.35 2.75
N VAL A 47 -16.70 -0.36 2.38
CA VAL A 47 -16.49 -1.76 2.77
C VAL A 47 -16.38 -1.89 4.29
N ALA A 48 -15.82 -0.90 4.98
CA ALA A 48 -15.74 -0.89 6.44
C ALA A 48 -17.11 -0.78 7.14
N ARG A 49 -18.16 -0.25 6.50
CA ARG A 49 -19.52 -0.18 7.07
C ARG A 49 -20.18 -1.56 7.26
N GLY A 50 -19.72 -2.59 6.55
CA GLY A 50 -20.35 -3.92 6.54
C GLY A 50 -19.47 -5.06 7.07
N LYS A 51 -18.24 -4.77 7.51
CA LYS A 51 -17.35 -5.79 8.04
C LYS A 51 -17.56 -5.97 9.54
N SER A 52 -17.74 -7.21 9.97
CA SER A 52 -17.76 -7.61 11.38
C SER A 52 -16.41 -7.42 12.07
N GLU A 53 -15.31 -7.35 11.31
CA GLU A 53 -13.96 -7.35 11.87
C GLU A 53 -13.12 -6.18 11.33
N TYR A 54 -13.07 -5.10 12.11
CA TYR A 54 -12.16 -3.97 11.86
C TYR A 54 -10.67 -4.36 11.99
N ARG A 55 -10.36 -5.51 12.61
CA ARG A 55 -9.00 -6.01 12.86
C ARG A 55 -8.21 -6.29 11.58
N ASP A 56 -8.89 -6.69 10.51
CA ASP A 56 -8.28 -7.02 9.22
C ASP A 56 -8.07 -5.81 8.30
N LEU A 57 -8.52 -4.62 8.72
CA LEU A 57 -8.36 -3.42 7.94
C LEU A 57 -6.92 -2.91 8.01
N SER A 58 -6.43 -2.37 6.89
CA SER A 58 -5.21 -1.57 6.88
C SER A 58 -5.41 -0.30 7.72
N ASP A 59 -4.32 0.27 8.23
CA ASP A 59 -4.39 1.47 9.08
C ASP A 59 -5.11 2.64 8.38
N ALA A 60 -4.83 2.84 7.09
CA ALA A 60 -5.51 3.85 6.30
C ALA A 60 -7.03 3.62 6.25
N ALA A 61 -7.47 2.37 6.10
CA ALA A 61 -8.88 2.03 6.08
C ALA A 61 -9.54 2.16 7.47
N LEU A 62 -8.82 1.86 8.55
CA LEU A 62 -9.28 2.09 9.93
C LEU A 62 -9.53 3.57 10.21
N VAL A 63 -8.59 4.45 9.84
CA VAL A 63 -8.72 5.89 10.02
C VAL A 63 -9.89 6.45 9.21
N ASP A 64 -10.05 6.00 7.96
CA ASP A 64 -11.17 6.43 7.13
C ASP A 64 -12.52 5.94 7.67
N ALA A 65 -12.58 4.70 8.17
CA ALA A 65 -13.77 4.16 8.83
C ALA A 65 -14.12 4.94 10.10
N LEU A 66 -13.12 5.29 10.92
CA LEU A 66 -13.29 6.11 12.11
C LEU A 66 -13.84 7.49 11.77
N ARG A 67 -13.24 8.16 10.78
CA ARG A 67 -13.70 9.48 10.30
C ARG A 67 -15.13 9.42 9.79
N LEU A 68 -15.48 8.37 9.04
CA LEU A 68 -16.84 8.19 8.52
C LEU A 68 -17.84 7.97 9.66
N ALA A 69 -17.52 7.09 10.63
CA ALA A 69 -18.36 6.82 11.78
C ALA A 69 -18.60 8.07 12.63
N MET A 70 -17.58 8.92 12.81
CA MET A 70 -17.71 10.22 13.50
C MET A 70 -18.63 11.17 12.73
N THR A 71 -18.44 11.29 11.42
CA THR A 71 -19.26 12.17 10.56
C THR A 71 -20.74 11.76 10.57
N GLU A 72 -21.00 10.46 10.71
CA GLU A 72 -22.35 9.88 10.75
C GLU A 72 -22.93 9.79 12.17
N GLY A 73 -22.20 10.25 13.19
CA GLY A 73 -22.65 10.20 14.58
C GLY A 73 -22.78 8.79 15.16
N ARG A 74 -22.13 7.78 14.57
CA ARG A 74 -22.24 6.37 14.98
C ARG A 74 -21.32 6.05 16.16
N ARG A 75 -21.71 6.50 17.35
CA ARG A 75 -20.91 6.38 18.59
C ARG A 75 -20.33 4.98 18.81
N GLN A 76 -21.14 3.93 18.66
CA GLN A 76 -20.67 2.56 18.91
C GLN A 76 -19.56 2.14 17.94
N ALA A 77 -19.71 2.45 16.65
CA ALA A 77 -18.70 2.16 15.66
C ALA A 77 -17.40 2.93 15.91
N VAL A 78 -17.50 4.20 16.34
CA VAL A 78 -16.33 5.01 16.71
C VAL A 78 -15.54 4.33 17.84
N LEU A 79 -16.22 3.88 18.90
CA LEU A 79 -15.57 3.21 20.02
C LEU A 79 -14.93 1.88 19.60
N SER A 80 -15.67 1.04 18.87
CA SER A 80 -15.15 -0.25 18.39
C SER A 80 -13.91 -0.10 17.49
N ILE A 81 -13.91 0.89 16.60
CA ILE A 81 -12.76 1.15 15.72
C ILE A 81 -11.59 1.73 16.54
N ALA A 82 -11.86 2.65 17.47
CA ALA A 82 -10.83 3.24 18.33
C ALA A 82 -10.15 2.20 19.22
N ASP A 83 -10.90 1.21 19.74
CA ASP A 83 -10.34 0.10 20.51
C ASP A 83 -9.38 -0.74 19.67
N VAL A 84 -9.72 -1.04 18.42
CA VAL A 84 -8.82 -1.77 17.51
C VAL A 84 -7.54 -0.99 17.21
N VAL A 85 -7.66 0.34 17.02
CA VAL A 85 -6.47 1.19 16.85
C VAL A 85 -5.61 1.15 18.12
N ARG A 86 -6.22 1.32 19.30
CA ARG A 86 -5.50 1.26 20.58
C ARG A 86 -4.76 -0.07 20.74
N GLU A 87 -5.44 -1.20 20.55
CA GLU A 87 -4.84 -2.54 20.63
C GLU A 87 -3.61 -2.70 19.71
N ARG A 88 -3.70 -2.19 18.47
CA ARG A 88 -2.62 -2.34 17.48
C ARG A 88 -1.36 -1.54 17.84
N TYR A 89 -1.49 -0.40 18.51
CA TYR A 89 -0.37 0.49 18.83
C TYR A 89 0.04 0.49 20.31
N SER A 90 -0.70 -0.15 21.21
CA SER A 90 -0.33 -0.28 22.63
C SER A 90 0.72 -1.36 22.91
N ASN A 91 0.94 -2.29 21.97
CA ASN A 91 1.92 -3.39 22.11
C ASN A 91 3.18 -3.18 21.24
N SER A 92 3.39 -1.96 20.71
CA SER A 92 4.53 -1.63 19.85
C SER A 92 5.60 -0.82 20.58
#